data_AF-A0A3P3YZF3-F1
#
_entry.id   AF-A0A3P3YZF3-F1
#
_cell.length_a   1.000
_cell.length_b   1.000
_cell.length_c   1.000
_cell.angle_alpha   90.00
_cell.angle_beta   90.00
_cell.angle_gamma   90.00
#
_symmetry.space_group_name_H-M   'P 1'
#
loop_
_entity.id
_entity.type
_entity.pdbx_description
1 polymer ?
#
loop_
_entity_poly.entity_id
_entity_poly.type
_entity_poly.pdbx_seq_one_letter_code
_entity_poly.pdbx_strand_id
1 'polypeptide(L)'
;MPVDYSKKLDALRELYERVQQKDANIAEEAYAAAGVKNKARLKDIEKEISATKKKVSHEVKKVTDEEIEREYEAMAKEHKMTIEEFKETVLGKERQPGVGSEFSERHTALRRERAEQRDLKEMRRQVERGDFDMAVDYV
;
A
#
# COMPACT_ATOMS: atom_id res chain seq x y z
N MET A 1 -14.69 17.70 0.93
CA MET A 1 -13.46 18.51 0.75
C MET A 1 -12.29 17.55 0.60
N PRO A 2 -11.37 17.77 -0.36
CA PRO A 2 -10.14 16.99 -0.45
C PRO A 2 -9.37 17.11 0.87
N VAL A 3 -8.85 15.98 1.35
CA VAL A 3 -8.14 15.95 2.62
C VAL A 3 -6.72 16.45 2.37
N ASP A 4 -6.37 17.63 2.90
CA ASP A 4 -5.02 18.19 2.79
C ASP A 4 -4.03 17.35 3.61
N TYR A 5 -3.46 16.32 3.00
CA TYR A 5 -2.39 15.54 3.62
C TYR A 5 -1.03 16.26 3.62
N SER A 6 -0.89 17.37 2.89
CA SER A 6 0.33 18.19 2.84
C SER A 6 0.75 18.63 4.24
N LYS A 7 -0.16 19.27 4.98
CA LYS A 7 0.06 19.73 6.36
C LYS A 7 0.43 18.58 7.31
N LYS A 8 -0.20 17.42 7.13
CA LYS A 8 0.10 16.23 7.92
C LYS A 8 1.48 15.64 7.59
N LEU A 9 1.87 15.64 6.32
CA LEU A 9 3.19 15.18 5.87
C LEU A 9 4.30 16.08 6.36
N ASP A 10 4.09 17.39 6.36
CA ASP A 10 5.06 18.36 6.86
C ASP A 10 5.24 18.20 8.38
N ALA A 11 4.13 18.10 9.13
CA ALA A 11 4.18 17.80 10.56
C ALA A 11 4.90 16.47 10.89
N LEU A 12 4.69 15.42 10.08
CA LEU A 12 5.37 14.14 10.22
C LEU A 12 6.89 14.24 9.94
N ARG A 13 7.29 15.05 8.95
CA ARG A 13 8.71 15.28 8.62
C ARG A 13 9.42 16.07 9.71
N GLU A 14 8.81 17.15 10.18
CA GLU A 14 9.35 17.94 11.30
C GLU A 14 9.50 17.08 12.56
N LEU A 15 8.49 16.26 12.86
CA LEU A 15 8.55 15.34 14.00
C LEU A 15 9.65 14.27 13.82
N TYR A 16 9.81 13.73 12.61
CA TYR A 16 10.86 12.78 12.29
C TYR A 16 12.25 13.39 12.54
N GLU A 17 12.50 14.62 12.07
CA GLU A 17 13.77 15.31 12.26
C GLU A 17 14.07 15.57 13.74
N ARG A 18 13.10 16.07 14.51
CA ARG A 18 13.27 16.31 15.96
C ARG A 18 13.56 15.02 16.74
N VAL A 19 12.85 13.93 16.41
CA VAL A 19 13.09 12.62 17.02
C VAL A 19 14.47 12.06 16.62
N GLN A 20 14.90 12.28 15.38
CA GLN A 20 16.22 11.87 14.91
C GLN A 20 17.35 12.65 15.60
N GLN A 21 17.15 13.95 15.84
CA GLN A 21 18.07 14.81 16.58
C GLN A 21 18.09 14.54 18.09
N LYS A 22 17.22 13.65 18.58
CA LYS A 22 17.06 13.30 20.00
C LYS A 22 16.73 14.52 20.87
N ASP A 23 15.89 15.42 20.35
CA ASP A 23 15.40 16.55 21.14
C ASP A 23 14.69 16.05 22.40
N ALA A 24 15.13 16.55 23.56
CA ALA A 24 14.67 16.08 24.86
C ALA A 24 13.21 16.50 25.17
N ASN A 25 12.72 17.58 24.55
CA ASN A 25 11.42 18.19 24.86
C ASN A 25 10.57 18.41 23.58
N ILE A 26 10.15 17.32 22.95
CA ILE A 26 9.17 17.39 21.85
C ILE A 26 7.77 17.54 22.48
N ALA A 27 7.09 18.65 22.18
CA ALA A 27 5.74 18.91 22.67
C ALA A 27 4.73 17.86 22.17
N GLU A 28 3.76 17.50 23.01
CA GLU A 28 2.71 16.53 22.67
C GLU A 28 1.86 16.98 21.47
N GLU A 29 1.72 18.29 21.30
CA GLU A 29 1.03 18.92 20.16
C GLU A 29 1.69 18.54 18.82
N ALA A 30 3.00 18.34 18.78
CA ALA A 30 3.70 17.93 17.56
C ALA A 30 3.33 16.50 17.16
N TYR A 31 3.18 15.59 18.14
CA TYR A 31 2.71 14.22 17.89
C TYR A 31 1.24 14.20 17.46
N ALA A 32 0.41 15.03 18.09
CA ALA A 32 -1.00 15.18 17.73
C ALA A 32 -1.19 15.72 16.31
N ALA A 33 -0.43 16.75 15.91
CA ALA A 33 -0.44 17.32 14.57
C ALA A 33 0.01 16.30 13.50
N ALA A 34 1.01 15.48 13.81
CA ALA A 34 1.45 14.38 12.97
C ALA A 34 0.45 13.20 12.92
N GLY A 35 -0.49 13.15 13.88
CA GLY A 35 -1.46 12.06 14.03
C GLY A 35 -0.82 10.75 14.48
N VAL A 36 0.25 10.83 15.28
CA VAL A 36 1.01 9.68 15.81
C VAL A 36 0.90 9.67 17.33
N LYS A 37 1.03 8.51 17.96
CA LYS A 37 1.03 8.40 19.43
C LYS A 37 2.19 9.18 20.05
N ASN A 38 1.97 9.74 21.25
CA ASN A 38 3.04 10.36 22.03
C ASN A 38 4.21 9.39 22.24
N LYS A 39 5.45 9.90 22.09
CA LYS A 39 6.69 9.11 22.16
C LYS A 39 6.75 7.95 21.15
N ALA A 40 6.15 8.12 19.98
CA ALA A 40 6.28 7.16 18.88
C ALA A 40 7.74 6.96 18.48
N ARG A 41 8.08 5.71 18.10
CA ARG A 41 9.44 5.38 17.65
C ARG A 41 9.65 5.94 16.26
N LEU A 42 10.92 6.17 15.92
CA LEU A 42 11.32 6.64 14.58
C LEU A 42 10.73 5.75 13.45
N LYS A 43 10.72 4.42 13.65
CA LYS A 43 10.10 3.46 12.70
C LYS A 43 8.59 3.62 12.54
N ASP A 44 7.88 4.00 13.61
CA ASP A 44 6.44 4.21 13.55
C ASP A 44 6.14 5.47 12.73
N ILE A 45 6.94 6.52 12.93
CA ILE A 45 6.84 7.79 12.19
C ILE A 45 7.14 7.57 10.70
N GLU A 46 8.20 6.84 10.36
CA GLU A 46 8.54 6.46 8.97
C GLU A 46 7.39 5.70 8.29
N LYS A 47 6.79 4.75 9.02
CA LYS A 47 5.65 3.97 8.53
C LYS A 47 4.47 4.89 8.23
N GLU A 48 4.15 5.82 9.12
CA GLU A 48 3.08 6.79 8.93
C GLU A 48 3.35 7.75 7.75
N ILE A 49 4.60 8.20 7.56
CA ILE A 49 5.03 8.98 6.38
C ILE A 49 4.80 8.18 5.09
N SER A 50 5.20 6.91 5.07
CA SER A 50 5.02 6.06 3.88
C SER A 50 3.54 5.83 3.57
N ALA A 51 2.70 5.67 4.60
CA ALA A 51 1.27 5.47 4.46
C ALA A 51 0.56 6.74 3.97
N THR A 52 0.93 7.91 4.50
CA THR A 52 0.37 9.20 4.06
C THR A 52 0.77 9.54 2.62
N LYS A 53 2.02 9.31 2.21
CA LYS A 53 2.44 9.43 0.80
C LYS A 53 1.63 8.54 -0.14
N LYS A 54 1.35 7.29 0.26
CA LYS A 54 0.51 6.38 -0.53
C LYS A 54 -0.91 6.89 -0.69
N LYS A 55 -1.50 7.46 0.37
CA LYS A 55 -2.85 8.07 0.30
C LYS A 55 -2.88 9.27 -0.65
N VAL A 56 -1.89 10.16 -0.56
CA VAL A 56 -1.74 11.29 -1.49
C VAL A 56 -1.65 10.81 -2.93
N SER A 57 -0.77 9.84 -3.21
CA SER A 57 -0.62 9.29 -4.56
C SER A 57 -1.93 8.68 -5.08
N HIS A 58 -2.68 7.99 -4.22
CA HIS A 58 -3.96 7.40 -4.61
C HIS A 58 -5.04 8.44 -4.88
N GLU A 59 -5.10 9.52 -4.09
CA GLU A 59 -6.04 10.61 -4.34
C GLU A 59 -5.69 11.41 -5.59
N VAL A 60 -4.41 11.69 -5.83
CA VAL A 60 -3.97 12.31 -7.09
C VAL A 60 -4.36 11.44 -8.28
N LYS A 61 -4.11 10.13 -8.21
CA LYS A 61 -4.51 9.18 -9.27
C LYS A 61 -6.02 9.21 -9.53
N LYS A 62 -6.84 9.25 -8.48
CA LYS A 62 -8.29 9.35 -8.63
C LYS A 62 -8.70 10.63 -9.36
N VAL A 63 -8.15 11.78 -8.95
CA VAL A 63 -8.45 13.06 -9.58
C VAL A 63 -8.03 13.04 -11.05
N THR A 64 -6.83 12.53 -11.35
CA THR A 64 -6.37 12.43 -12.74
C THR A 64 -7.21 11.45 -13.56
N ASP A 65 -7.62 10.31 -12.98
CA ASP A 65 -8.46 9.33 -13.67
C ASP A 65 -9.85 9.94 -13.97
N GLU A 66 -10.43 10.69 -13.04
CA GLU A 66 -11.68 11.42 -13.24
C GLU A 66 -11.56 12.53 -14.30
N GLU A 67 -10.45 13.26 -14.33
CA GLU A 67 -10.17 14.28 -15.35
C GLU A 67 -10.02 13.64 -16.74
N ILE A 68 -9.24 12.56 -16.83
CA ILE A 68 -9.05 11.76 -18.03
C ILE A 68 -10.38 11.20 -18.54
N GLU A 69 -11.26 10.72 -17.65
CA GLU A 69 -12.59 10.25 -18.04
C GLU A 69 -13.46 11.37 -18.61
N ARG A 70 -13.43 12.57 -18.02
CA ARG A 70 -14.15 13.73 -18.57
C ARG A 70 -13.60 14.18 -19.93
N GLU A 71 -12.29 14.14 -20.12
CA GLU A 71 -11.67 14.43 -21.41
C GLU A 71 -12.07 13.41 -22.48
N TYR A 72 -12.10 12.11 -22.13
CA TYR A 72 -12.60 11.08 -23.04
C TYR A 72 -14.08 11.21 -23.35
N GLU A 73 -14.91 11.62 -22.37
CA GLU A 73 -16.31 11.92 -22.61
C GLU A 73 -16.50 13.11 -23.56
N ALA A 74 -15.68 14.15 -23.43
CA ALA A 74 -15.70 15.30 -24.31
C ALA A 74 -15.29 14.91 -25.74
N MET A 75 -14.17 14.20 -25.91
CA MET A 75 -13.71 13.74 -27.21
C MET A 75 -14.70 12.75 -27.87
N ALA A 76 -15.30 11.82 -27.11
CA ALA A 76 -16.31 10.90 -27.64
C ALA A 76 -17.54 11.65 -28.18
N LYS A 77 -17.99 12.71 -27.47
CA LYS A 77 -19.08 13.59 -27.94
C LYS A 77 -18.71 14.33 -29.23
N GLU A 78 -17.50 14.85 -29.33
CA GLU A 78 -17.01 15.52 -30.54
C GLU A 78 -16.97 14.58 -31.75
N HIS A 79 -16.59 13.33 -31.53
CA HIS A 79 -16.53 12.29 -32.57
C HIS A 79 -17.87 11.59 -32.84
N LYS A 80 -18.95 11.95 -32.12
CA LYS A 80 -20.29 11.31 -32.20
C LYS A 80 -20.25 9.78 -31.98
N MET A 81 -19.35 9.33 -31.13
CA MET A 81 -19.19 7.92 -30.77
C MET A 81 -19.52 7.72 -29.29
N THR A 82 -19.81 6.48 -28.89
CA THR A 82 -19.90 6.16 -27.47
C THR A 82 -18.51 6.12 -26.84
N ILE A 83 -18.41 6.33 -25.52
CA ILE A 83 -17.14 6.32 -24.78
C ILE A 83 -16.43 4.96 -24.95
N GLU A 84 -17.19 3.88 -24.99
CA GLU A 84 -16.68 2.52 -25.15
C GLU A 84 -16.08 2.31 -26.54
N GLU A 85 -16.76 2.76 -27.59
CA GLU A 85 -16.26 2.71 -28.97
C GLU A 85 -15.02 3.59 -29.14
N PHE A 86 -14.98 4.79 -28.55
CA PHE A 86 -13.81 5.66 -28.59
C PHE A 86 -12.59 5.04 -27.87
N LYS A 87 -12.81 4.47 -26.68
CA LYS A 87 -11.76 3.75 -25.92
C LYS A 87 -11.27 2.49 -26.64
N GLU A 88 -12.10 1.85 -27.45
CA GLU A 88 -11.73 0.62 -28.17
C GLU A 88 -11.05 0.92 -29.52
N THR A 89 -11.49 1.96 -30.24
CA THR A 89 -11.02 2.28 -31.59
C THR A 89 -9.83 3.24 -31.60
N VAL A 90 -9.78 4.25 -30.72
CA VAL A 90 -8.76 5.31 -30.74
C VAL A 90 -7.64 5.03 -29.74
N LEU A 91 -7.99 4.54 -28.54
CA LEU A 91 -7.01 4.24 -27.50
C LEU A 91 -6.30 2.89 -27.69
N GLY A 92 -6.83 2.03 -28.56
CA GLY A 92 -6.27 0.71 -28.86
C GLY A 92 -6.24 -0.19 -27.62
N LYS A 93 -7.09 -1.20 -27.57
CA LYS A 93 -6.94 -2.30 -26.59
C LYS A 93 -5.75 -3.20 -26.94
N GLU A 94 -4.55 -2.64 -26.93
CA GLU A 94 -3.36 -3.34 -26.48
C GLU A 94 -2.82 -2.58 -25.28
N ARG A 95 -3.55 -2.67 -24.15
CA ARG A 95 -2.83 -2.64 -22.88
C ARG A 95 -1.92 -3.87 -22.91
N GLN A 96 -0.70 -3.71 -23.44
CA GLN A 96 0.38 -4.63 -23.10
C GLN A 96 0.32 -4.80 -21.59
N PRO A 97 0.28 -6.03 -21.06
CA PRO A 97 0.33 -6.24 -19.63
C PRO A 97 1.54 -5.47 -19.14
N GLY A 98 1.27 -4.41 -18.36
CA GLY A 98 2.32 -3.48 -17.96
C GLY A 98 3.46 -4.28 -17.35
N VAL A 99 4.68 -3.76 -17.51
CA VAL A 99 5.99 -4.28 -17.04
C VAL A 99 6.03 -4.55 -15.50
N GLY A 100 4.89 -4.59 -14.81
CA GLY A 100 4.69 -4.99 -13.42
C GLY A 100 4.07 -6.38 -13.20
N SER A 101 3.81 -7.20 -14.23
CA SER A 101 3.34 -8.60 -14.00
C SER A 101 4.38 -9.40 -13.20
N GLU A 102 5.67 -9.21 -13.50
CA GLU A 102 6.77 -9.84 -12.77
C GLU A 102 6.79 -9.44 -11.28
N PHE A 103 6.43 -8.20 -10.94
CA PHE A 103 6.42 -7.75 -9.55
C PHE A 103 5.28 -8.39 -8.76
N SER A 104 4.09 -8.50 -9.36
CA SER A 104 2.94 -9.17 -8.77
C SER A 104 3.24 -10.66 -8.52
N GLU A 105 3.82 -11.34 -9.51
CA GLU A 105 4.20 -12.75 -9.43
C GLU A 105 5.30 -13.02 -8.40
N ARG A 106 6.32 -12.15 -8.33
CA ARG A 106 7.36 -12.25 -7.29
C ARG A 106 6.78 -12.08 -5.88
N HIS A 107 5.81 -11.19 -5.70
CA HIS A 107 5.20 -10.94 -4.40
C HIS A 107 4.27 -12.08 -3.95
N THR A 108 3.54 -12.72 -4.87
CA THR A 108 2.75 -13.92 -4.56
C THR A 108 3.63 -15.12 -4.24
N ALA A 109 4.75 -15.31 -4.96
CA ALA A 109 5.74 -16.33 -4.66
C ALA A 109 6.36 -16.16 -3.27
N LEU A 110 6.82 -14.95 -2.92
CA LEU A 110 7.36 -14.63 -1.58
C LEU A 110 6.35 -14.85 -0.45
N ARG A 111 5.05 -14.65 -0.70
CA ARG A 111 4.00 -14.93 0.29
C ARG A 111 3.82 -16.43 0.52
N ARG A 112 3.86 -17.24 -0.54
CA ARG A 112 3.78 -18.70 -0.45
C ARG A 112 4.98 -19.27 0.31
N GLU A 113 6.19 -18.85 -0.04
CA GLU A 113 7.43 -19.30 0.62
C GLU A 113 7.41 -19.01 2.14
N ARG A 114 6.91 -17.83 2.55
CA ARG A 114 6.77 -17.49 3.97
C ARG A 114 5.71 -18.32 4.71
N ALA A 115 4.66 -18.78 4.02
CA ALA A 115 3.67 -19.66 4.61
C ALA A 115 4.29 -21.06 4.82
N GLU A 116 4.94 -21.59 3.79
CA GLU A 116 5.63 -22.89 3.85
C GLU A 116 6.72 -22.93 4.95
N GLN A 117 7.48 -21.84 5.13
CA GLN A 117 8.45 -21.74 6.22
C GLN A 117 7.82 -21.77 7.62
N ARG A 118 6.59 -21.26 7.78
CA ARG A 118 5.87 -21.32 9.05
C ARG A 118 5.35 -22.73 9.30
N ASP A 119 4.76 -23.35 8.29
CA ASP A 119 4.23 -24.71 8.37
C ASP A 119 5.35 -25.71 8.70
N LEU A 120 6.51 -25.59 8.05
CA LEU A 120 7.69 -26.40 8.36
C LEU A 120 8.20 -26.19 9.79
N LYS A 121 8.12 -24.96 10.31
CA LYS A 121 8.53 -24.65 11.68
C LYS A 121 7.54 -25.22 12.71
N GLU A 122 6.25 -25.20 12.41
CA GLU A 122 5.21 -25.80 13.25
C GLU A 122 5.31 -27.32 13.24
N MET A 123 5.49 -27.93 12.08
CA MET A 123 5.79 -29.36 11.93
C MET A 123 7.01 -29.78 12.74
N ARG A 124 8.14 -29.06 12.63
CA ARG A 124 9.34 -29.34 13.44
C ARG A 124 9.07 -29.24 14.93
N ARG A 125 8.29 -28.26 15.37
CA ARG A 125 7.91 -28.14 16.79
C ARG A 125 7.02 -29.29 17.26
N GLN A 126 6.09 -29.76 16.43
CA GLN A 126 5.26 -30.93 16.74
C GLN A 126 6.12 -32.20 16.83
N VAL A 127 7.07 -32.38 15.91
CA VAL A 127 8.06 -33.47 15.94
C VAL A 127 8.89 -33.44 17.23
N GLU A 128 9.44 -32.27 17.58
CA GLU A 128 10.28 -32.09 18.78
C GLU A 128 9.51 -32.31 20.09
N ARG A 129 8.20 -32.06 20.10
CA ARG A 129 7.33 -32.29 21.25
C ARG A 129 6.80 -33.72 21.34
N GLY A 130 6.94 -34.51 20.28
CA GLY A 130 6.34 -35.84 20.19
C GLY A 130 4.81 -35.80 20.07
N ASP A 131 4.23 -34.66 19.68
CA ASP A 131 2.78 -34.45 19.54
C ASP A 131 2.27 -35.03 18.21
N PHE A 132 2.56 -36.30 17.95
CA PHE A 132 1.91 -37.05 16.87
C PHE A 132 0.78 -37.87 17.45
N ASP A 133 -0.44 -37.63 16.96
CA ASP A 133 -1.59 -38.47 17.28
C ASP A 133 -1.27 -39.89 16.78
N MET A 134 -1.00 -40.81 17.71
CA MET A 134 -0.78 -42.24 17.41
C MET A 134 -2.10 -42.95 17.08
N ALA A 135 -2.94 -42.34 16.24
CA ALA A 135 -4.07 -43.02 15.62
C ALA A 135 -3.54 -43.84 14.44
N VAL A 136 -2.83 -44.93 14.77
CA VAL A 136 -2.51 -45.98 13.81
C VAL A 136 -3.69 -46.93 13.81
N ASP A 137 -4.56 -46.81 12.82
CA ASP A 137 -5.58 -47.84 12.56
C ASP A 137 -4.84 -49.13 12.18
N TYR A 138 -4.76 -50.07 13.11
CA TYR A 138 -4.33 -51.43 12.85
C TYR A 138 -5.40 -52.11 11.98
N VAL A 139 -5.04 -52.45 10.74
CA VAL A 139 -5.76 -53.40 9.89
C VAL A 139 -5.32 -54.82 10.24
#